data_AF-A0AAN3BDK5-F1
#
_entry.id   AF-A0AAN3BDK5-F1
#
_cell.length_a   1.000
_cell.length_b   1.000
_cell.length_c   1.000
_cell.angle_alpha   90.00
_cell.angle_beta   90.00
_cell.angle_gamma   90.00
#
_symmetry.space_group_name_H-M   'P 1'
#
loop_
_entity.id
_entity.type
_entity.pdbx_description
1 polymer ?
#
loop_
_entity_poly.entity_id
_entity_poly.type
_entity_poly.pdbx_seq_one_letter_code
_entity_poly.pdbx_strand_id
1 'polypeptide(L)' 'MRGYDVRLYSFNDFRYICYVEGKDKAIEKLFAELYETRKLKTLRRRIKKNEMDLRTIYDEYLQHQSIVNS' A
#
# COMPACT_ATOMS: atom_id res chain seq x y z
N MET A 1 -9.02 -14.71 -19.26
CA MET A 1 -9.11 -13.85 -18.07
C MET A 1 -7.84 -14.05 -17.26
N ARG A 2 -6.92 -13.07 -17.22
CA ARG A 2 -5.75 -13.14 -16.33
C ARG A 2 -6.26 -12.76 -14.94
N GLY A 3 -6.45 -13.75 -14.07
CA GLY A 3 -6.58 -13.49 -12.65
C GLY A 3 -5.26 -12.88 -12.19
N TYR A 4 -5.27 -11.58 -11.90
CA TYR A 4 -4.19 -10.99 -11.12
C TYR A 4 -4.38 -11.56 -9.72
N ASP A 5 -3.61 -12.59 -9.39
CA ASP A 5 -3.46 -13.05 -8.02
C ASP A 5 -2.86 -11.87 -7.24
N VAL A 6 -3.73 -11.11 -6.58
CA VAL A 6 -3.32 -9.90 -5.90
C VAL A 6 -2.50 -10.36 -4.71
N ARG A 7 -1.16 -10.26 -4.84
CA ARG A 7 -0.24 -10.78 -3.82
C ARG A 7 -0.52 -10.11 -2.48
N LEU A 8 -1.09 -10.87 -1.55
CA LEU A 8 -1.22 -10.49 -0.16
C LEU A 8 0.15 -10.63 0.51
N TYR A 9 0.87 -9.52 0.58
CA TYR A 9 2.11 -9.44 1.35
C TYR A 9 1.78 -9.52 2.84
N SER A 10 2.54 -10.32 3.60
CA SER A 10 2.49 -10.25 5.06
C SER A 10 3.04 -8.91 5.55
N PHE A 11 2.81 -8.55 6.81
CA PHE A 11 3.38 -7.33 7.38
C PHE A 11 4.91 -7.30 7.29
N ASN A 12 5.56 -8.46 7.44
CA ASN A 12 7.01 -8.57 7.33
C ASN A 12 7.48 -8.34 5.89
N ASP A 13 6.78 -8.90 4.90
CA ASP A 13 7.10 -8.66 3.49
C ASP A 13 6.88 -7.19 3.13
N PHE A 14 5.74 -6.61 3.54
CA PHE A 14 5.44 -5.20 3.35
C PHE A 14 6.53 -4.30 3.94
N ARG A 15 6.94 -4.60 5.19
CA ARG A 15 8.03 -3.88 5.86
C ARG A 15 9.35 -4.06 5.13
N TYR A 16 9.66 -5.26 4.68
CA TYR A 16 10.88 -5.54 3.93
C TYR A 16 10.93 -4.76 2.61
N ILE A 17 9.82 -4.73 1.86
CA ILE A 17 9.70 -3.93 0.63
C ILE A 17 9.90 -2.44 0.94
N CYS A 18 9.27 -1.93 2.00
CA CYS A 18 9.47 -0.54 2.44
C CYS A 18 10.92 -0.23 2.83
N TYR A 19 11.63 -1.20 3.40
CA TYR A 19 13.04 -1.06 3.76
C TYR A 19 13.94 -1.04 2.53
N VAL A 20 13.74 -1.96 1.58
CA VAL A 20 14.57 -2.11 0.38
C VAL A 20 14.35 -0.99 -0.63
N GLU A 21 13.10 -0.63 -0.91
CA GLU A 21 12.77 0.38 -1.93
C GLU A 21 12.69 1.81 -1.38
N GLY A 22 12.63 1.94 -0.05
CA GLY A 22 12.32 3.17 0.66
C GLY A 22 10.82 3.34 0.88
N LYS A 23 10.44 3.69 2.11
CA LYS A 23 9.05 3.76 2.62
C LYS A 23 8.10 4.42 1.61
N ASP A 24 8.38 5.64 1.18
CA ASP A 24 7.49 6.40 0.30
C ASP A 24 7.29 5.76 -1.08
N LYS A 25 8.37 5.26 -1.69
CA LYS A 25 8.34 4.66 -3.04
C LYS A 25 7.62 3.31 -3.03
N ALA A 26 7.90 2.49 -2.02
CA ALA A 26 7.25 1.21 -1.81
C ALA A 26 5.72 1.38 -1.67
N ILE A 27 5.30 2.29 -0.80
CA ILE A 27 3.88 2.56 -0.56
C ILE A 27 3.22 3.13 -1.82
N GLU A 28 3.88 4.06 -2.52
CA GLU A 28 3.34 4.62 -3.77
C GLU A 28 3.08 3.54 -4.82
N LYS A 29 3.98 2.56 -4.98
CA LYS A 29 3.79 1.44 -5.89
C LYS A 29 2.67 0.49 -5.44
N LEU A 30 2.72 0.02 -4.20
CA LEU A 30 1.76 -0.95 -3.66
C LEU A 30 0.33 -0.41 -3.72
N PHE A 31 0.15 0.89 -3.49
CA PHE A 31 -1.15 1.52 -3.56
C PHE A 31 -1.53 2.03 -4.95
N ALA A 32 -0.59 2.20 -5.89
CA ALA A 32 -0.92 2.58 -7.28
C ALA A 32 -1.70 1.49 -8.00
N GLU A 33 -1.50 0.23 -7.61
CA GLU A 33 -2.28 -0.89 -8.11
C GLU A 33 -3.68 -0.98 -7.48
N LEU A 34 -3.89 -0.32 -6.33
CA LEU A 34 -5.12 -0.41 -5.53
C LEU A 34 -5.99 0.87 -5.58
N TYR A 35 -5.39 2.03 -5.80
CA TYR A 35 -6.04 3.33 -5.77
C TYR A 35 -6.00 4.05 -7.11
N GLU A 36 -7.11 4.71 -7.44
CA GLU A 36 -7.11 5.78 -8.43
C GLU A 36 -6.18 6.93 -8.02
N THR A 37 -5.61 7.60 -9.03
CA THR A 37 -4.59 8.65 -8.91
C THR A 37 -4.93 9.75 -7.89
N ARG A 38 -6.22 10.06 -7.68
CA ARG A 38 -6.67 11.09 -6.72
C ARG A 38 -6.48 10.64 -5.27
N LYS A 39 -6.79 9.39 -4.94
CA LYS A 39 -6.62 8.84 -3.57
C LYS A 39 -5.14 8.67 -3.24
N LEU A 40 -4.35 8.26 -4.23
CA LEU A 40 -2.89 8.12 -4.12
C LEU A 40 -2.19 9.44 -3.72
N LYS A 41 -2.61 10.57 -4.32
CA LYS A 41 -2.10 11.90 -3.96
C LYS A 41 -2.38 12.27 -2.51
N THR A 42 -3.55 11.91 -1.99
CA THR A 42 -3.93 12.17 -0.59
C THR A 42 -3.11 11.30 0.36
N LEU A 43 -2.99 10.01 0.08
CA LEU A 43 -2.16 9.07 0.85
C LEU A 43 -0.72 9.56 0.94
N ARG A 44 -0.12 9.92 -0.21
CA ARG A 44 1.25 10.44 -0.28
C ARG A 44 1.46 11.70 0.56
N ARG A 45 0.46 12.58 0.67
CA ARG A 45 0.54 13.78 1.53
C ARG A 45 0.54 13.40 3.02
N ARG A 46 -0.30 12.46 3.43
CA ARG A 46 -0.36 11.98 4.83
C ARG A 46 0.94 11.30 5.26
N ILE A 47 1.50 10.45 4.40
CA ILE A 47 2.79 9.79 4.63
C ILE A 47 3.92 10.81 4.76
N LYS A 48 3.99 11.81 3.85
CA LYS A 48 5.00 12.87 3.90
C LYS A 48 4.95 13.71 5.17
N LYS A 49 3.76 13.94 5.72
CA LYS A 49 3.59 14.62 7.01
C LYS A 49 3.91 13.72 8.21
N ASN A 50 4.29 12.47 7.97
CA ASN A 50 4.52 11.45 8.97
C ASN A 50 3.30 11.24 9.89
N GLU A 51 2.10 11.51 9.38
CA GLU A 51 0.82 11.37 10.10
C GLU A 51 0.41 9.89 10.23
N MET A 52 1.12 8.97 9.56
CA MET A 52 0.82 7.56 9.52
C MET A 52 2.08 6.71 9.79
N ASP A 53 1.97 5.84 10.79
CA ASP A 53 2.95 4.79 11.05
C ASP A 53 2.80 3.63 10.04
N LEU A 54 3.83 2.80 9.94
CA LEU A 54 3.88 1.72 8.96
C LEU A 54 2.77 0.67 9.15
N ARG A 55 2.30 0.47 10.39
CA ARG A 55 1.28 -0.53 10.71
C ARG A 55 -0.09 -0.03 10.24
N THR A 56 -0.42 1.23 10.51
CA THR A 56 -1.65 1.86 10.01
C THR A 56 -1.73 1.82 8.48
N ILE A 57 -0.61 2.05 7.79
CA ILE A 57 -0.56 1.99 6.32
C ILE A 57 -0.79 0.55 5.82
N TYR A 58 -0.24 -0.44 6.51
CA TYR A 58 -0.44 -1.84 6.16
C TYR A 58 -1.89 -2.30 6.39
N ASP A 59 -2.54 -1.84 7.47
CA ASP A 59 -3.95 -2.15 7.71
C ASP A 59 -4.85 -1.53 6.61
N GLU A 60 -4.55 -0.32 6.15
CA GLU A 60 -5.20 0.30 4.98
C GLU A 60 -5.00 -0.53 3.69
N TYR A 61 -3.77 -1.04 3.48
CA TYR A 61 -3.45 -1.92 2.36
C TYR A 61 -4.31 -3.20 2.36
N LEU A 62 -4.45 -3.85 3.54
CA LEU A 62 -5.26 -5.06 3.69
C LEU A 62 -6.75 -4.82 3.48
N GLN A 63 -7.29 -3.70 4.00
CA GLN A 63 -8.70 -3.36 3.78
C GLN A 63 -9.03 -3.22 2.29
N HIS A 64 -8.16 -2.58 1.52
CA HIS A 64 -8.36 -2.42 0.08
C HIS A 64 -8.24 -3.72 -0.71
N GLN A 65 -7.27 -4.56 -0.35
CA GLN A 65 -7.14 -5.91 -0.91
C GLN A 65 -8.40 -6.77 -0.68
N SER A 66 -8.99 -6.69 0.51
CA SER A 66 -10.22 -7.44 0.85
C SER A 66 -11.42 -6.98 0.02
N ILE A 67 -11.54 -5.69 -0.27
CA ILE A 67 -12.64 -5.13 -1.08
C ILE A 67 -12.50 -5.54 -2.55
N VAL A 68 -11.28 -5.60 -3.08
CA VAL A 68 -11.03 -5.96 -4.49
C VAL A 68 -11.25 -7.46 -4.75
N ASN A 69 -11.09 -8.32 -3.74
CA ASN A 69 -11.24 -9.77 -3.84
C ASN A 69 -12.64 -10.30 -3.44
N SER A 70 -13.58 -9.43 -3.06
CA SER A 70 -14.96 -9.82 -2.67
C SER A 70 -15.96 -9.72 -3.82
#